data_AF-A0A2V8FPK3-F1
#
_entry.id   AF-A0A2V8FPK3-F1
#
_cell.length_a   1.000
_cell.length_b   1.000
_cell.length_c   1.000
_cell.angle_alpha   90.00
_cell.angle_beta   90.00
_cell.angle_gamma   90.00
#
_symmetry.space_group_name_H-M   'P 1'
#
loop_
_entity.id
_entity.type
_entity.pdbx_description
1 polymer ?
#
loop_
_entity_poly.entity_id
_entity_poly.type
_entity_poly.pdbx_seq_one_letter_code
_entity_poly.pdbx_strand_id
1 'polypeptide(L)' 'MTGLVQFFAIPFGLGMIVIGAGLGIGKLAAAAAEGIARQPSAADRITGAVNLPLFLLEGVAILGEVFALLVLFLGR' A
#
# COMPACT_ATOMS: atom_id res chain seq x y z
N MET A 1 -2.58 12.40 28.55
CA MET A 1 -2.29 13.20 27.33
C MET A 1 -1.97 12.31 26.12
N THR A 2 -1.58 11.04 26.33
CA THR A 2 -1.35 10.03 25.27
C THR A 2 -2.64 9.59 24.55
N GLY A 3 -3.70 9.22 25.28
CA GLY A 3 -4.92 8.67 24.67
C GLY A 3 -5.67 9.58 23.69
N LEU A 4 -5.76 10.89 23.97
CA LEU A 4 -6.44 11.84 23.07
C LEU A 4 -5.65 12.05 21.77
N VAL A 5 -4.32 12.15 21.85
CA VAL A 5 -3.45 12.31 20.68
C VAL A 5 -3.49 11.06 19.81
N GLN A 6 -3.42 9.86 20.41
CA GLN A 6 -3.53 8.60 19.69
C GLN A 6 -4.88 8.45 18.96
N PHE A 7 -5.98 8.88 19.59
CA PHE A 7 -7.32 8.80 19.02
C PHE A 7 -7.46 9.58 17.70
N PHE A 8 -6.76 10.70 17.54
CA PHE A 8 -6.78 11.48 16.30
C PHE A 8 -5.64 11.14 15.34
N ALA A 9 -4.43 10.89 15.86
CA ALA A 9 -3.25 10.66 15.04
C ALA A 9 -3.28 9.30 14.33
N ILE A 10 -3.80 8.25 14.98
CA ILE A 10 -3.79 6.88 14.41
C ILE A 10 -4.74 6.75 13.22
N PRO A 11 -6.03 7.15 13.30
CA PRO A 11 -6.92 7.07 12.14
C PRO A 11 -6.42 7.93 10.97
N PHE A 12 -5.84 9.10 11.28
CA PHE A 12 -5.25 9.96 10.26
C PHE A 12 -4.04 9.29 9.58
N GLY A 13 -3.12 8.73 10.36
CA GLY A 13 -1.97 7.98 9.85
C GLY A 13 -2.37 6.77 9.01
N LEU A 14 -3.35 5.98 9.48
CA LEU A 14 -3.94 4.86 8.74
C LEU A 14 -4.53 5.32 7.40
N GLY A 15 -5.32 6.41 7.41
CA GLY A 15 -5.87 6.97 6.18
C GLY A 15 -4.79 7.36 5.17
N MET A 16 -3.69 7.96 5.64
CA MET A 16 -2.56 8.32 4.78
C MET A 16 -1.82 7.10 4.22
N ILE A 17 -1.68 6.02 5.00
CA ILE A 17 -1.09 4.75 4.54
C ILE A 17 -1.95 4.15 3.42
N VAL A 18 -3.27 4.06 3.62
CA VAL A 18 -4.21 3.52 2.63
C VAL A 18 -4.20 4.35 1.34
N ILE A 19 -4.21 5.68 1.45
CA ILE A 19 -4.12 6.57 0.27
C ILE A 19 -2.79 6.35 -0.47
N GLY A 20 -1.67 6.28 0.25
CA GLY A 20 -0.35 6.03 -0.34
C GLY A 20 -0.29 4.69 -1.08
N ALA A 21 -0.78 3.62 -0.45
CA ALA A 21 -0.83 2.29 -1.03
C ALA A 21 -1.73 2.25 -2.27
N GLY A 22 -2.96 2.78 -2.17
CA GLY A 22 -3.92 2.81 -3.27
C GLY A 22 -3.39 3.57 -4.49
N LEU A 23 -2.74 4.72 -4.29
CA LEU A 23 -2.12 5.48 -5.37
C LEU A 23 -0.95 4.74 -6.02
N GLY A 24 -0.09 4.08 -5.23
CA GLY A 24 1.04 3.32 -5.77
C GLY A 24 0.61 2.06 -6.52
N ILE A 25 -0.31 1.27 -5.94
CA ILE A 25 -0.86 0.05 -6.53
C ILE A 25 -1.60 0.41 -7.82
N GLY A 26 -2.47 1.43 -7.77
CA GLY A 26 -3.22 1.88 -8.94
C GLY A 26 -2.32 2.30 -10.10
N LYS A 27 -1.22 3.00 -9.82
CA LYS A 27 -0.22 3.36 -10.85
C LYS A 27 0.46 2.15 -11.47
N LEU A 28 0.92 1.21 -10.64
CA LEU A 28 1.57 -0.02 -11.13
C LEU A 28 0.60 -0.88 -11.95
N ALA A 29 -0.63 -1.07 -11.47
CA ALA A 29 -1.67 -1.83 -12.15
C ALA A 29 -2.07 -1.19 -13.48
N ALA A 30 -2.24 0.14 -13.51
CA ALA A 30 -2.56 0.86 -14.75
C ALA A 30 -1.43 0.76 -15.78
N ALA A 31 -0.17 0.94 -15.35
CA ALA A 31 0.99 0.82 -16.23
C ALA A 31 1.15 -0.62 -16.78
N ALA A 32 0.88 -1.64 -15.96
CA ALA A 32 0.87 -3.03 -16.39
C ALA A 32 -0.23 -3.29 -17.42
N ALA A 33 -1.45 -2.85 -17.15
CA ALA A 33 -2.58 -3.01 -18.07
C ALA A 33 -2.33 -2.33 -19.42
N GLU A 34 -1.78 -1.11 -19.41
CA GLU A 34 -1.43 -0.39 -20.63
C GLU A 34 -0.30 -1.08 -21.40
N GLY A 35 0.73 -1.59 -20.70
CA GLY A 35 1.80 -2.38 -21.30
C GLY A 35 1.29 -3.66 -21.96
N ILE A 36 0.39 -4.39 -21.29
CA ILE A 36 -0.23 -5.61 -21.81
C ILE A 36 -1.10 -5.29 -23.03
N ALA A 37 -1.88 -4.21 -22.99
CA ALA A 37 -2.69 -3.78 -24.13
C ALA A 37 -1.84 -3.45 -25.37
N ARG A 38 -0.67 -2.82 -25.17
CA ARG A 38 0.28 -2.53 -26.27
C ARG A 38 0.98 -3.79 -26.79
N GLN A 39 1.29 -4.74 -25.91
CA GLN A 39 2.01 -5.97 -26.28
C GLN A 39 1.42 -7.22 -25.59
N PRO A 40 0.30 -7.76 -26.11
CA PRO A 40 -0.40 -8.89 -25.49
C PRO A 40 0.46 -10.16 -25.36
N SER A 41 1.36 -10.41 -26.32
CA SER A 41 2.27 -11.57 -26.31
C SER A 41 3.31 -11.52 -25.18
N ALA A 42 3.49 -10.38 -24.51
CA ALA A 42 4.40 -10.20 -23.39
C ALA A 42 3.68 -10.17 -22.03
N ALA A 43 2.39 -10.51 -21.97
CA ALA A 43 1.58 -10.34 -20.76
C ALA A 43 2.17 -10.99 -19.51
N ASP A 44 2.65 -12.23 -19.62
CA ASP A 44 3.25 -12.96 -18.49
C ASP A 44 4.55 -12.29 -18.00
N ARG A 45 5.37 -11.78 -18.92
CA ARG A 45 6.61 -11.08 -18.57
C ARG A 45 6.33 -9.75 -17.89
N ILE A 46 5.36 -8.99 -18.39
CA ILE A 46 4.93 -7.73 -17.79
C ILE A 46 4.40 -8.01 -16.39
N THR A 47 3.48 -8.96 -16.24
CA THR A 47 2.90 -9.36 -14.95
C THR A 47 3.99 -9.78 -13.96
N GLY A 48 4.94 -10.62 -14.38
CA GLY A 48 6.08 -11.01 -13.56
C GLY A 48 6.93 -9.83 -13.10
N ALA A 49 7.15 -8.84 -13.97
CA ALA A 49 7.93 -7.65 -13.66
C ALA A 49 7.23 -6.71 -12.66
N VAL A 50 5.90 -6.63 -12.66
CA VAL A 50 5.14 -5.78 -11.70
C VAL A 50 4.84 -6.46 -10.38
N ASN A 51 4.76 -7.80 -10.31
CA ASN A 51 4.36 -8.51 -9.10
C ASN A 51 5.26 -8.24 -7.89
N LEU A 52 6.58 -8.28 -8.06
CA LEU A 52 7.51 -8.02 -6.96
C LEU A 52 7.39 -6.57 -6.44
N PRO A 53 7.44 -5.53 -7.30
CA PRO A 53 7.15 -4.16 -6.86
C PRO A 53 5.80 -3.98 -6.16
N LEU A 54 4.73 -4.61 -6.68
CA LEU A 54 3.40 -4.54 -6.08
C LEU A 54 3.38 -5.16 -4.68
N PHE A 55 3.99 -6.34 -4.54
CA PHE A 55 4.11 -7.04 -3.26
C PHE A 55 4.93 -6.25 -2.24
N LEU A 56 6.05 -5.64 -2.64
CA LEU A 56 6.86 -4.82 -1.76
C LEU A 56 6.11 -3.56 -1.31
N LEU A 57 5.35 -2.92 -2.20
CA LEU A 57 4.52 -1.77 -1.88
C LEU A 57 3.41 -2.14 -0.89
N GLU A 58 2.69 -3.23 -1.15
CA GLU A 58 1.65 -3.74 -0.26
C GLU A 58 2.23 -4.15 1.11
N GLY A 59 3.41 -4.80 1.12
CA GLY A 59 4.11 -5.16 2.35
C GLY A 59 4.44 -3.95 3.22
N VAL A 60 4.91 -2.84 2.63
CA VAL A 60 5.16 -1.60 3.38
C VAL A 60 3.86 -1.01 3.95
N ALA A 61 2.76 -1.03 3.19
CA ALA A 61 1.46 -0.56 3.67
C ALA A 61 0.95 -1.40 4.85
N ILE A 62 0.99 -2.73 4.74
CA ILE A 62 0.60 -3.65 5.80
C ILE A 62 1.45 -3.42 7.06
N LEU A 63 2.77 -3.29 6.92
CA LEU A 63 3.64 -3.00 8.06
C LEU A 63 3.23 -1.68 8.75
N GLY A 64 2.95 -0.64 7.97
CA GLY A 64 2.46 0.64 8.49
C GLY A 64 1.15 0.48 9.29
N GLU A 65 0.18 -0.25 8.75
CA GLU A 65 -1.09 -0.52 9.42
C GLU A 65 -0.90 -1.32 10.72
N VAL A 66 -0.07 -2.37 10.67
CA VAL A 66 0.26 -3.18 11.85
C VAL A 66 0.88 -2.31 12.95
N PHE A 67 1.86 -1.47 12.63
CA PHE A 67 2.45 -0.57 13.63
C PHE A 67 1.44 0.44 14.17
N ALA A 68 0.58 1.01 13.34
CA ALA A 68 -0.47 1.92 13.78
C ALA A 68 -1.45 1.23 14.75
N LEU A 69 -1.85 -0.01 14.47
CA LEU A 69 -2.70 -0.80 15.36
C LEU A 69 -1.97 -1.21 16.65
N LEU A 70 -0.69 -1.56 16.59
CA LEU A 70 0.11 -1.86 17.78
C LEU A 70 0.19 -0.64 18.71
N VAL A 71 0.39 0.56 18.16
CA VAL A 71 0.39 1.80 18.95
C VAL A 71 -1.00 2.07 19.54
N LEU A 72 -2.08 1.75 18.83
CA LEU A 72 -3.45 1.92 19.33
C LEU A 72 -3.76 1.01 20.52
N PHE A 73 -3.37 -0.26 20.44
CA PHE A 73 -3.74 -1.27 21.44
C PHE A 73 -2.73 -1.44 22.57
N LEU A 74 -1.44 -1.21 22.32
CA LEU A 74 -0.37 -1.38 23.32
C LEU A 74 0.26 -0.06 23.79
N GLY A 75 0.02 1.04 23.07
CA GLY A 75 0.48 2.36 23.47
C GLY A 75 -0.36 2.89 24.64
N ARG A 76 0.17 2.73 25.85
CA ARG A 76 -0.36 3.24 27.11
C ARG A 76 -0.06 4.73 27.29
#